data_AF-A0A931RCJ4-F1
#
_entry.id   AF-A0A931RCJ4-F1
#
_cell.length_a   1.000
_cell.length_b   1.000
_cell.length_c   1.000
_cell.angle_alpha   90.00
_cell.angle_beta   90.00
_cell.angle_gamma   90.00
#
_symmetry.space_group_name_H-M   'P 1'
#
loop_
_entity.id
_entity.type
_entity.pdbx_description
1 polymer ?
#
loop_
_entity_poly.entity_id
_entity_poly.type
_entity_poly.pdbx_seq_one_letter_code
_entity_poly.pdbx_strand_id
1 'polypeptide(L)'
;MKRLSWHGDRTLPWTFSAFLMLTAVFIGEVMPVVIAILGGVFGEYGHKEPIIKSWPDFGLIWVIYSVFGLLFWLLYRYISWKVVAGVVYALSFVLETYVYWHPEGEIGTHNKISFATIFQWLIVYFLVLILPYLVFQKIRHKWGRHGIIISLIVLLLLSALGLGFTYYTMVKKNLWPWRPITNQQNDRSENEEKTYIDLKMVTPYVNESNIGRVGPYSNTENNPWGSKHLGLDFFPTSDLVSFRAVTDGIIEKLDSSKTSSWRTELCINHDPFLVCYSFETFSTNDAVGQKQSENIFVKNGDEVKPGDIIGKLVASNDSAHVDLGILQLGKSGERICPEPYFTKEVKASILRLIHKDYPDRAMCYG
;
A
#
# COMPACT_ATOMS: atom_id res chain seq x y z
N MET A 1 46.84 5.13 26.38
CA MET A 1 45.43 5.32 25.98
C MET A 1 44.80 6.41 26.86
N LYS A 2 44.35 7.53 26.30
CA LYS A 2 43.54 8.51 27.06
C LYS A 2 42.19 7.85 27.37
N ARG A 3 41.80 7.76 28.65
CA ARG A 3 40.44 7.33 29.04
C ARG A 3 39.45 8.29 28.36
N LEU A 4 38.48 7.73 27.63
CA LEU A 4 37.36 8.49 27.11
C LEU A 4 36.66 9.17 28.28
N SER A 5 36.70 10.51 28.30
CA SER A 5 35.98 11.32 29.28
C SER A 5 34.48 11.08 29.13
N TRP A 6 33.79 10.95 30.26
CA TRP A 6 32.35 10.71 30.33
C TRP A 6 31.50 11.97 30.10
N HIS A 7 32.15 13.12 29.95
CA HIS A 7 31.49 14.40 29.73
C HIS A 7 31.35 14.68 28.23
N GLY A 8 30.31 15.45 27.86
CA GLY A 8 30.11 15.90 26.48
C GLY A 8 31.36 16.60 25.91
N ASP A 9 31.58 16.47 24.60
CA ASP A 9 32.72 17.10 23.94
C ASP A 9 32.36 18.54 23.58
N ARG A 10 32.60 19.45 24.53
CA ARG A 10 32.37 20.89 24.34
C ARG A 10 33.14 21.49 23.16
N THR A 11 34.17 20.79 22.66
CA THR A 11 35.02 21.22 21.56
C THR A 11 34.49 20.81 20.19
N LEU A 12 33.35 20.09 20.12
CA LEU A 12 32.73 19.71 18.85
C LEU A 12 32.39 20.97 18.03
N PRO A 13 32.97 21.10 16.83
CA PRO A 13 32.67 22.23 15.95
C PRO A 13 31.26 22.09 15.38
N TRP A 14 30.68 23.21 14.93
CA TRP A 14 29.37 23.23 14.25
C TRP A 14 29.35 22.35 12.98
N THR A 15 30.50 22.13 12.34
CA THR A 15 30.61 21.23 11.18
C THR A 15 30.27 19.77 11.51
N PHE A 16 30.25 19.38 12.78
CA PHE A 16 29.78 18.07 13.20
C PHE A 16 28.26 17.88 13.00
N SER A 17 27.45 18.93 13.12
CA SER A 17 26.00 18.83 12.86
C SER A 17 25.74 18.53 11.38
N ALA A 18 26.44 19.23 10.48
CA ALA A 18 26.35 18.98 9.04
C ALA A 18 26.82 17.56 8.68
N PHE A 19 27.86 17.05 9.35
CA PHE A 19 28.34 15.68 9.14
C PHE A 19 27.31 14.64 9.57
N LEU A 20 26.69 14.80 10.75
CA LEU A 20 25.62 13.94 11.22
C LEU A 20 24.40 13.98 10.29
N MET A 21 24.00 15.17 9.87
CA MET A 21 22.86 15.36 8.96
C MET A 21 23.07 14.64 7.63
N LEU A 22 24.21 14.85 6.96
CA LEU A 22 24.51 14.19 5.69
C LEU A 22 24.60 12.67 5.81
N THR A 23 25.15 12.19 6.92
CA THR A 23 25.25 10.75 7.17
C THR A 23 23.87 10.12 7.44
N ALA A 24 23.00 10.82 8.17
CA ALA A 24 21.63 10.38 8.42
C ALA A 24 20.81 10.32 7.12
N VAL A 25 20.90 11.34 6.27
CA VAL A 25 20.25 11.33 4.94
C VAL A 25 20.78 10.17 4.08
N PHE A 26 22.10 9.98 4.05
CA PHE A 26 22.68 8.89 3.24
C PHE A 26 22.22 7.51 3.72
N ILE A 27 22.24 7.25 5.02
CA ILE A 27 21.89 5.93 5.55
C ILE A 27 20.38 5.70 5.60
N GLY A 28 19.59 6.73 5.91
CA GLY A 28 18.14 6.65 6.06
C GLY A 28 17.40 6.62 4.73
N GLU A 29 17.88 7.36 3.72
CA GLU A 29 17.13 7.57 2.48
C GLU A 29 17.85 6.98 1.25
N VAL A 30 19.16 7.22 1.13
CA VAL A 30 19.90 6.82 -0.07
C VAL A 30 20.22 5.33 -0.08
N MET A 31 20.77 4.82 1.03
CA MET A 31 21.25 3.44 1.13
C MET A 31 20.13 2.40 0.98
N PRO A 32 18.95 2.54 1.61
CA PRO A 32 17.87 1.56 1.47
C PRO A 32 17.36 1.49 0.03
N VAL A 33 17.24 2.64 -0.64
CA VAL A 33 16.81 2.69 -2.04
C VAL A 33 17.83 2.06 -2.98
N VAL A 34 19.12 2.35 -2.80
CA VAL A 34 20.18 1.72 -3.59
C VAL A 34 20.19 0.20 -3.41
N ILE A 35 20.02 -0.28 -2.17
CA ILE A 35 19.99 -1.72 -1.89
C ILE A 35 18.77 -2.38 -2.52
N ALA A 36 17.59 -1.75 -2.42
CA ALA A 36 16.37 -2.23 -3.07
C ALA A 36 16.54 -2.35 -4.60
N ILE A 37 17.14 -1.34 -5.25
CA ILE A 37 17.38 -1.35 -6.70
C ILE A 37 18.33 -2.48 -7.12
N LEU A 38 19.31 -2.82 -6.29
CA LEU A 38 20.29 -3.88 -6.54
C LEU A 38 19.76 -5.29 -6.20
N GLY A 39 18.46 -5.44 -5.94
CA GLY A 39 17.85 -6.73 -5.61
C GLY A 39 18.10 -7.18 -4.17
N GLY A 40 18.61 -6.29 -3.31
CA GLY A 40 18.69 -6.54 -1.88
C GLY A 40 17.33 -6.31 -1.22
N VAL A 41 16.91 -7.22 -0.35
CA VAL A 41 15.69 -7.06 0.45
C VAL A 41 16.03 -6.23 1.68
N PHE A 42 15.83 -4.92 1.62
CA PHE A 42 15.61 -4.13 2.83
C PHE A 42 14.19 -4.47 3.28
N GLY A 43 14.09 -5.18 4.41
CA GLY A 43 12.92 -5.96 4.86
C GLY A 43 11.60 -5.48 4.29
N GLU A 44 10.85 -6.39 3.66
CA GLU A 44 9.56 -6.15 3.00
C GLU A 44 8.79 -5.00 3.68
N TYR A 45 8.98 -3.78 3.15
CA TYR A 45 7.95 -2.77 3.26
C TYR A 45 6.77 -3.47 2.61
N GLY A 46 5.74 -3.84 3.37
CA GLY A 46 4.56 -4.51 2.81
C GLY A 46 3.89 -3.63 1.76
N HIS A 47 2.57 -3.70 1.63
CA HIS A 47 1.81 -2.79 0.77
C HIS A 47 1.88 -1.29 1.17
N LYS A 48 2.87 -0.88 1.97
CA LYS A 48 3.05 0.50 2.44
C LYS A 48 3.82 1.30 1.40
N GLU A 49 3.19 2.36 0.92
CA GLU A 49 3.79 3.31 0.00
C GLU A 49 5.05 3.96 0.60
N PRO A 50 6.06 4.31 -0.22
CA PRO A 50 7.25 5.03 0.24
C PRO A 50 6.86 6.38 0.88
N ILE A 51 7.59 6.75 1.94
CA ILE A 51 7.39 7.99 2.70
C ILE A 51 7.66 9.22 1.83
N ILE A 52 8.66 9.13 0.95
CA ILE A 52 8.96 10.18 -0.03
C ILE A 52 8.14 9.90 -1.28
N LYS A 53 7.02 10.59 -1.43
CA LYS A 53 6.19 10.55 -2.65
C LYS A 53 6.50 11.72 -3.57
N SER A 54 7.09 12.79 -3.03
CA SER A 54 7.29 14.04 -3.73
C SER A 54 8.52 14.82 -3.24
N TRP A 55 8.97 15.79 -4.05
CA TRP A 55 10.01 16.74 -3.67
C TRP A 55 9.69 17.54 -2.38
N PRO A 56 8.44 17.98 -2.16
CA PRO A 56 8.02 18.54 -0.87
C PRO A 56 8.22 17.60 0.32
N ASP A 57 7.92 16.30 0.18
CA ASP A 57 8.14 15.31 1.25
C ASP A 57 9.64 15.19 1.57
N PHE A 58 10.47 15.17 0.53
CA PHE A 58 11.93 15.21 0.70
C PHE A 58 12.39 16.49 1.42
N GLY A 59 11.82 17.65 1.05
CA GLY A 59 12.09 18.91 1.73
C GLY A 59 11.73 18.87 3.22
N LEU A 60 10.59 18.29 3.56
CA LEU A 60 10.15 18.09 4.94
C LEU A 60 11.09 17.17 5.72
N ILE A 61 11.45 16.02 5.15
CA ILE A 61 12.39 15.06 5.74
C ILE A 61 13.76 15.70 5.95
N TRP A 62 14.22 16.48 4.97
CA TRP A 62 15.48 17.20 5.08
C TRP A 62 15.46 18.24 6.22
N VAL A 63 14.35 18.98 6.38
CA VAL A 63 14.15 19.90 7.52
C VAL A 63 14.16 19.14 8.84
N ILE A 64 13.45 18.00 8.93
CA ILE A 64 13.41 17.15 10.13
C ILE A 64 14.82 16.67 10.50
N TYR A 65 15.58 16.12 9.55
CA TYR A 65 16.96 15.68 9.78
C TYR A 65 17.90 16.83 10.13
N SER A 66 17.67 18.03 9.59
CA SER A 66 18.44 19.23 9.93
C SER A 66 18.19 19.65 11.39
N VAL A 67 16.93 19.66 11.82
CA VAL A 67 16.55 19.97 13.21
C VAL A 67 17.13 18.93 14.16
N PHE A 68 17.00 17.64 13.86
CA PHE A 68 17.57 16.58 14.69
C PHE A 68 19.10 16.61 14.72
N GLY A 69 19.76 16.84 13.59
CA GLY A 69 21.21 16.99 13.53
C GLY A 69 21.73 18.13 14.42
N LEU A 70 21.01 19.26 14.45
CA LEU A 70 21.34 20.41 15.29
C LEU A 70 21.05 20.14 16.78
N LEU A 71 19.92 19.50 17.09
CA LEU A 71 19.58 19.06 18.45
C LEU A 71 20.64 18.10 19.00
N PHE A 72 21.00 17.06 18.25
CA PHE A 72 21.99 16.08 18.68
C PHE A 72 23.36 16.70 18.82
N TRP A 73 23.75 17.60 17.91
CA TRP A 73 24.98 18.36 18.06
C TRP A 73 25.05 19.12 19.39
N LEU A 74 23.96 19.81 19.78
CA LEU A 74 23.88 20.47 21.09
C LEU A 74 24.01 19.44 22.22
N LEU A 75 23.25 18.35 22.17
CA LEU A 75 23.27 17.32 23.20
C LEU A 75 24.67 16.68 23.36
N TYR A 76 25.39 16.40 22.27
CA TYR A 76 26.75 15.84 22.32
C TYR A 76 27.78 16.79 22.96
N ARG A 77 27.54 18.11 22.94
CA ARG A 77 28.43 19.09 23.61
C ARG A 77 28.23 19.13 25.11
N TYR A 78 27.01 18.95 25.58
CA TYR A 78 26.65 19.19 26.98
C TYR A 78 26.43 17.91 27.79
N ILE A 79 26.12 16.79 27.13
CA ILE A 79 25.72 15.54 27.75
C ILE A 79 26.62 14.40 27.23
N SER A 80 26.79 13.35 28.04
CA SER A 80 27.49 12.13 27.64
C SER A 80 26.88 11.55 26.36
N TRP A 81 27.73 11.17 25.40
CA TRP A 81 27.32 10.56 24.14
C TRP A 81 26.42 9.32 24.34
N LYS A 82 26.56 8.60 25.46
CA LYS A 82 25.72 7.45 25.82
C LYS A 82 24.29 7.84 26.15
N VAL A 83 24.10 8.99 26.79
CA VAL A 83 22.77 9.52 27.14
C VAL A 83 22.11 10.09 25.90
N VAL A 84 22.84 10.86 25.09
CA VAL A 84 22.37 11.30 23.77
C VAL A 84 21.93 10.08 22.97
N ALA A 85 22.74 9.02 23.04
CA ALA A 85 22.45 7.80 22.34
C ALA A 85 21.11 7.16 22.75
N GLY A 86 20.87 7.00 24.06
CA GLY A 86 19.60 6.49 24.58
C GLY A 86 18.39 7.37 24.23
N VAL A 87 18.55 8.70 24.26
CA VAL A 87 17.47 9.64 23.89
C VAL A 87 17.11 9.51 22.41
N VAL A 88 18.10 9.40 21.52
CA VAL A 88 17.83 9.21 20.09
C VAL A 88 17.08 7.89 19.86
N TYR A 89 17.52 6.81 20.50
CA TYR A 89 16.87 5.50 20.40
C TYR A 89 15.39 5.57 20.80
N ALA A 90 15.08 6.23 21.92
CA ALA A 90 13.70 6.43 22.37
C ALA A 90 12.88 7.28 21.38
N LEU A 91 13.45 8.37 20.86
CA LEU A 91 12.77 9.24 19.89
C LEU A 91 12.50 8.52 18.57
N SER A 92 13.45 7.74 18.05
CA SER A 92 13.25 6.97 16.82
C SER A 92 12.16 5.92 16.99
N PHE A 93 12.10 5.26 18.15
CA PHE A 93 11.02 4.33 18.49
C PHE A 93 9.65 5.01 18.50
N VAL A 94 9.54 6.20 19.10
CA VAL A 94 8.30 6.99 19.12
C VAL A 94 7.92 7.45 17.72
N LEU A 95 8.85 8.01 16.95
CA LEU A 95 8.59 8.45 15.58
C LEU A 95 8.11 7.30 14.71
N GLU A 96 8.71 6.12 14.80
CA GLU A 96 8.22 5.00 14.01
C GLU A 96 6.82 4.57 14.46
N THR A 97 6.63 4.35 15.77
CA THR A 97 5.34 3.90 16.32
C THR A 97 4.19 4.87 16.01
N TYR A 98 4.45 6.17 15.98
CA TYR A 98 3.40 7.19 15.84
C TYR A 98 3.32 7.85 14.47
N VAL A 99 4.44 7.99 13.75
CA VAL A 99 4.51 8.69 12.45
C VAL A 99 4.52 7.70 11.28
N TYR A 100 5.26 6.59 11.37
CA TYR A 100 5.35 5.62 10.27
C TYR A 100 4.27 4.55 10.27
N TRP A 101 3.61 4.33 11.42
CA TRP A 101 2.57 3.32 11.55
C TRP A 101 1.14 3.82 11.41
N HIS A 102 0.94 5.10 11.06
CA HIS A 102 -0.38 5.64 10.75
C HIS A 102 -0.43 6.36 9.41
N PRO A 103 -0.86 5.65 8.37
CA PRO A 103 -1.78 6.29 7.44
C PRO A 103 -3.24 5.92 7.72
N GLU A 104 -3.64 4.63 7.74
CA GLU A 104 -5.10 4.31 7.70
C GLU A 104 -5.52 2.99 8.41
N GLY A 105 -4.65 2.35 9.20
CA GLY A 105 -5.00 1.13 9.93
C GLY A 105 -4.99 1.35 11.44
N GLU A 106 -6.07 0.98 12.14
CA GLU A 106 -6.12 0.97 13.61
C GLU A 106 -4.95 0.15 14.18
N ILE A 107 -4.29 0.67 15.22
CA ILE A 107 -3.25 -0.06 15.95
C ILE A 107 -3.92 -1.22 16.69
N GLY A 108 -4.05 -2.37 16.02
CA GLY A 108 -4.38 -3.60 16.69
C GLY A 108 -3.31 -3.92 17.73
N THR A 109 -3.73 -4.27 18.95
CA THR A 109 -2.87 -4.66 20.10
C THR A 109 -2.00 -5.90 19.84
N HIS A 110 -1.98 -6.41 18.61
CA HIS A 110 -1.30 -7.63 18.19
C HIS A 110 -0.03 -7.41 17.37
N ASN A 111 0.39 -6.16 17.09
CA ASN A 111 1.68 -5.90 16.45
C ASN A 111 2.84 -6.23 17.41
N LYS A 112 3.23 -7.51 17.44
CA LYS A 112 4.41 -7.97 18.16
C LYS A 112 5.65 -7.46 17.44
N ILE A 113 6.35 -6.52 18.08
CA ILE A 113 7.68 -6.09 17.65
C ILE A 113 8.59 -7.32 17.67
N SER A 114 9.06 -7.74 16.50
CA SER A 114 9.90 -8.92 16.38
C SER A 114 11.31 -8.63 16.91
N PHE A 115 12.00 -9.67 17.38
CA PHE A 115 13.42 -9.55 17.77
C PHE A 115 14.30 -9.12 16.59
N ALA A 116 13.96 -9.55 15.37
CA ALA A 116 14.67 -9.15 14.15
C ALA A 116 14.58 -7.64 13.92
N THR A 117 13.40 -7.06 14.16
CA THR A 117 13.18 -5.61 14.14
C THR A 117 14.13 -4.94 15.14
N ILE A 118 14.10 -5.32 16.42
CA ILE A 118 14.97 -4.75 17.48
C ILE A 118 16.47 -4.87 17.13
N PHE A 119 16.89 -5.98 16.54
CA PHE A 119 18.27 -6.18 16.13
C PHE A 119 18.66 -5.28 14.94
N GLN A 120 17.78 -5.12 13.96
CA GLN A 120 17.95 -4.18 12.87
C GLN A 120 18.04 -2.74 13.38
N TRP A 121 17.25 -2.38 14.40
CA TRP A 121 17.36 -1.10 15.10
C TRP A 121 18.74 -0.89 15.69
N LEU A 122 19.29 -1.86 16.44
CA LEU A 122 20.62 -1.75 17.02
C LEU A 122 21.71 -1.54 15.96
N ILE A 123 21.60 -2.20 14.81
CA ILE A 123 22.53 -2.06 13.69
C ILE A 123 22.43 -0.68 13.04
N VAL A 124 21.22 -0.27 12.63
CA VAL A 124 20.99 1.05 12.01
C VAL A 124 21.44 2.15 12.97
N TYR A 125 21.10 2.01 14.24
CA TYR A 125 21.49 2.92 15.31
C TYR A 125 23.01 3.08 15.44
N PHE A 126 23.75 1.97 15.43
CA PHE A 126 25.20 2.00 15.47
C PHE A 126 25.77 2.68 14.21
N LEU A 127 25.23 2.39 13.04
CA LEU A 127 25.70 2.92 11.76
C LEU A 127 25.40 4.41 11.57
N VAL A 128 24.26 4.91 12.05
CA VAL A 128 23.80 6.30 11.82
C VAL A 128 24.38 7.28 12.84
N LEU A 129 24.63 6.86 14.07
CA LEU A 129 24.92 7.80 15.16
C LEU A 129 26.29 7.57 15.80
N ILE A 130 26.62 6.31 16.10
CA ILE A 130 27.87 5.97 16.80
C ILE A 130 29.04 5.96 15.82
N LEU A 131 28.93 5.20 14.74
CA LEU A 131 29.99 5.07 13.75
C LEU A 131 30.39 6.43 13.15
N PRO A 132 29.46 7.33 12.76
CA PRO A 132 29.81 8.62 12.18
C PRO A 132 30.51 9.53 13.19
N TYR A 133 30.09 9.52 14.46
CA TYR A 133 30.80 10.22 15.53
C TYR A 133 32.23 9.71 15.69
N LEU A 134 32.43 8.40 15.75
CA LEU A 134 33.77 7.80 15.90
C LEU A 134 34.67 8.10 14.69
N VAL A 135 34.13 8.01 13.48
CA VAL A 135 34.81 8.35 12.23
C VAL A 135 35.19 9.84 12.24
N PHE A 136 34.25 10.73 12.57
CA PHE A 136 34.50 12.17 12.65
C PHE A 136 35.61 12.50 13.65
N GLN A 137 35.57 11.93 14.86
CA GLN A 137 36.61 12.15 15.87
C GLN A 137 37.97 11.64 15.40
N LYS A 138 38.03 10.49 14.73
CA LYS A 138 39.26 9.96 14.16
C LYS A 138 39.83 10.86 13.06
N ILE A 139 38.97 11.36 12.17
CA ILE A 139 39.35 12.29 11.09
C ILE A 139 39.86 13.59 11.69
N ARG A 140 39.11 14.17 12.64
CA ARG A 140 39.48 15.40 13.35
C ARG A 140 40.84 15.28 14.04
N HIS A 141 41.08 14.18 14.75
CA HIS A 141 42.34 13.97 15.46
C HIS A 141 43.54 13.82 14.51
N LYS A 142 43.38 13.08 13.41
CA LYS A 142 44.50 12.76 12.50
C LYS A 142 44.75 13.83 11.44
N TRP A 143 43.71 14.51 10.96
CA TRP A 143 43.76 15.38 9.77
C TRP A 143 43.30 16.82 10.05
N GLY A 144 42.87 17.11 11.28
CA GLY A 144 42.40 18.44 11.67
C GLY A 144 41.20 18.91 10.85
N ARG A 145 41.11 20.24 10.66
CA ARG A 145 39.98 20.90 9.97
C ARG A 145 39.87 20.53 8.49
N HIS A 146 41.00 20.37 7.81
CA HIS A 146 41.03 20.05 6.36
C HIS A 146 40.42 18.66 6.08
N GLY A 147 40.75 17.66 6.90
CA GLY A 147 40.15 16.32 6.77
C GLY A 147 38.64 16.33 6.98
N ILE A 148 38.13 17.15 7.91
CA ILE A 148 36.68 17.30 8.12
C ILE A 148 36.00 17.88 6.87
N ILE A 149 36.55 18.94 6.28
CA ILE A 149 35.99 19.59 5.10
C ILE A 149 35.96 18.61 3.92
N ILE A 150 37.06 17.89 3.66
CA ILE A 150 37.12 16.88 2.59
C ILE A 150 36.06 15.79 2.80
N SER A 151 35.90 15.32 4.04
CA SER A 151 34.91 14.27 4.35
C SER A 151 33.47 14.74 4.14
N LEU A 152 33.16 16.00 4.48
CA LEU A 152 31.86 16.60 4.20
C LEU A 152 31.58 16.71 2.70
N ILE A 153 32.58 17.13 1.92
CA ILE A 153 32.46 17.20 0.45
C ILE A 153 32.20 15.81 -0.14
N VAL A 154 32.95 14.79 0.29
CA VAL A 154 32.77 13.41 -0.17
C VAL A 154 31.37 12.89 0.17
N LEU A 155 30.90 13.09 1.40
CA LEU A 155 29.54 12.68 1.80
C LEU A 155 28.46 13.40 0.99
N LEU A 156 28.61 14.71 0.76
CA LEU A 156 27.68 15.48 -0.06
C LEU A 156 27.61 14.93 -1.49
N LEU A 157 28.75 14.63 -2.09
CA LEU A 157 28.82 14.06 -3.44
C LEU A 157 28.18 12.67 -3.51
N LEU A 158 28.42 11.80 -2.52
CA LEU A 158 27.81 10.48 -2.47
C LEU A 158 26.28 10.55 -2.32
N SER A 159 25.78 11.46 -1.48
CA SER A 159 24.33 11.69 -1.36
C SER A 159 23.73 12.21 -2.66
N ALA A 160 24.39 13.17 -3.32
CA ALA A 160 23.92 13.70 -4.61
C ALA A 160 23.89 12.63 -5.70
N LEU A 161 24.94 11.80 -5.80
CA LEU A 161 25.00 10.68 -6.75
C LEU A 161 23.92 9.64 -6.48
N GLY A 162 23.74 9.26 -5.22
CA GLY A 162 22.70 8.30 -4.83
C GLY A 162 21.29 8.80 -5.11
N LEU A 163 20.99 10.06 -4.79
CA LEU A 163 19.71 10.68 -5.13
C LEU A 163 19.49 10.77 -6.64
N GLY A 164 20.51 11.14 -7.41
CA GLY A 164 20.45 11.17 -8.87
C GLY A 164 20.20 9.79 -9.48
N PHE A 165 20.81 8.74 -8.92
CA PHE A 165 20.59 7.36 -9.33
C PHE A 165 19.18 6.87 -8.98
N THR A 166 18.68 7.18 -7.78
CA THR A 166 17.29 6.91 -7.37
C THR A 166 16.30 7.57 -8.32
N TYR A 167 16.49 8.87 -8.59
CA TYR A 167 15.65 9.61 -9.53
C TYR A 167 15.69 8.97 -10.93
N TYR A 168 16.88 8.70 -11.46
CA TYR A 168 17.05 8.09 -12.77
C TYR A 168 16.36 6.73 -12.87
N THR A 169 16.55 5.86 -11.89
CA THR A 169 16.02 4.50 -11.89
C THR A 169 14.51 4.51 -11.76
N MET A 170 13.96 5.32 -10.87
CA MET A 170 12.52 5.39 -10.68
C MET A 170 11.81 6.05 -11.88
N VAL A 171 12.38 7.11 -12.48
CA VAL A 171 11.82 7.75 -13.67
C VAL A 171 11.96 6.84 -14.90
N LYS A 172 13.15 6.31 -15.17
CA LYS A 172 13.40 5.53 -16.39
C LYS A 172 12.70 4.18 -16.38
N LYS A 173 12.55 3.54 -15.21
CA LYS A 173 11.88 2.24 -15.10
C LYS A 173 10.37 2.37 -14.90
N ASN A 174 9.77 3.57 -15.00
CA ASN A 174 8.36 3.82 -14.69
C ASN A 174 7.94 3.29 -13.29
N LEU A 175 8.89 3.24 -12.34
CA LEU A 175 8.64 2.82 -10.97
C LEU A 175 8.23 4.01 -10.09
N TRP A 176 8.28 5.23 -10.61
CA TRP A 176 7.82 6.43 -9.94
C TRP A 176 6.30 6.60 -10.20
N PRO A 177 5.41 6.36 -9.22
CA PRO A 177 3.97 6.37 -9.42
C PRO A 177 3.35 7.76 -9.58
N TRP A 178 4.17 8.81 -9.72
CA TRP A 178 3.67 10.16 -9.92
C TRP A 178 3.10 10.32 -11.33
N ARG A 179 1.79 10.09 -11.46
CA ARG A 179 0.98 10.93 -12.33
C ARG A 179 0.78 12.24 -11.59
N PRO A 180 1.18 13.40 -12.14
CA PRO A 180 0.80 14.68 -11.56
C PRO A 180 -0.72 14.71 -11.35
N ILE A 181 -1.16 14.88 -10.10
CA ILE A 181 -2.55 15.28 -9.81
C ILE A 181 -2.79 16.74 -10.26
N THR A 182 -1.73 17.44 -10.69
CA THR A 182 -1.82 18.81 -11.18
C THR A 182 -2.26 18.85 -12.64
N ASN A 183 -3.49 19.31 -12.86
CA ASN A 183 -4.04 19.85 -14.12
C ASN A 183 -4.69 18.88 -15.12
N GLN A 184 -5.27 17.76 -14.70
CA GLN A 184 -6.23 17.04 -15.56
C GLN A 184 -7.70 17.46 -15.34
N GLN A 185 -7.93 18.54 -14.59
CA GLN A 185 -9.29 19.01 -14.26
C GLN A 185 -9.77 20.18 -15.15
N ASN A 186 -8.88 20.87 -15.87
CA ASN A 186 -9.25 22.06 -16.65
C ASN A 186 -9.16 21.91 -18.18
N ASP A 187 -8.53 20.87 -18.73
CA ASP A 187 -8.55 20.57 -20.18
C ASP A 187 -9.51 19.42 -20.54
N ARG A 188 -10.34 18.99 -19.58
CA ARG A 188 -11.32 17.90 -19.75
C ARG A 188 -12.77 18.38 -19.90
N SER A 189 -12.99 19.67 -20.12
CA SER A 189 -14.29 20.16 -20.57
C SER A 189 -14.35 20.14 -22.10
N GLU A 190 -15.31 19.36 -22.61
CA GLU A 190 -15.91 19.42 -23.95
C GLU A 190 -15.48 18.40 -25.02
N ASN A 191 -14.42 17.59 -24.86
CA ASN A 191 -14.08 16.59 -25.91
C ASN A 191 -13.75 15.15 -25.45
N GLU A 192 -13.90 14.82 -24.16
CA GLU A 192 -13.89 13.42 -23.70
C GLU A 192 -15.30 12.92 -23.34
N GLU A 193 -16.20 13.00 -24.32
CA GLU A 193 -17.17 11.91 -24.57
C GLU A 193 -16.44 10.75 -25.29
N LYS A 194 -15.21 10.44 -24.85
CA LYS A 194 -14.50 9.21 -25.20
C LYS A 194 -15.16 8.10 -24.40
N THR A 195 -16.27 7.64 -24.95
CA THR A 195 -16.69 6.24 -24.96
C THR A 195 -16.19 5.42 -23.77
N TYR A 196 -16.99 5.43 -22.70
CA TYR A 196 -17.03 4.43 -21.63
C TYR A 196 -17.37 3.00 -22.15
N ILE A 197 -17.08 2.70 -23.41
CA ILE A 197 -17.62 1.60 -24.21
C ILE A 197 -16.75 0.33 -24.10
N ASP A 198 -15.55 0.39 -23.50
CA ASP A 198 -14.62 -0.74 -23.58
C ASP A 198 -14.83 -1.81 -22.51
N LEU A 199 -15.44 -1.47 -21.36
CA LEU A 199 -15.78 -2.50 -20.38
C LEU A 199 -16.99 -3.31 -20.87
N LYS A 200 -16.72 -4.51 -21.38
CA LYS A 200 -17.74 -5.47 -21.81
C LYS A 200 -17.69 -6.71 -20.93
N MET A 201 -18.70 -6.86 -20.11
CA MET A 201 -18.75 -7.94 -19.13
C MET A 201 -19.55 -9.16 -19.60
N VAL A 202 -19.02 -10.35 -19.31
CA VAL A 202 -19.76 -11.63 -19.35
C VAL A 202 -20.47 -11.90 -18.02
N THR A 203 -21.28 -12.97 -17.92
CA THR A 203 -21.87 -13.37 -16.63
C THR A 203 -20.76 -13.84 -15.67
N PRO A 204 -20.85 -13.52 -14.36
CA PRO A 204 -19.87 -13.99 -13.37
C PRO A 204 -20.02 -15.49 -13.06
N TYR A 205 -21.17 -16.08 -13.35
CA TYR A 205 -21.41 -17.52 -13.23
C TYR A 205 -21.17 -18.26 -14.55
N VAL A 206 -20.74 -19.51 -14.44
CA VAL A 206 -20.53 -20.41 -15.59
C VAL A 206 -21.85 -20.94 -16.15
N ASN A 207 -22.80 -21.27 -15.28
CA ASN A 207 -24.10 -21.82 -15.65
C ASN A 207 -25.23 -21.14 -14.86
N GLU A 208 -26.22 -20.60 -15.58
CA GLU A 208 -27.39 -19.89 -15.02
C GLU A 208 -28.19 -20.80 -14.05
N SER A 209 -28.28 -22.10 -14.34
CA SER A 209 -29.03 -23.04 -13.48
C SER A 209 -28.44 -23.23 -12.09
N ASN A 210 -27.17 -22.83 -11.89
CA ASN A 210 -26.50 -22.92 -10.60
C ASN A 210 -26.74 -21.70 -9.72
N ILE A 211 -27.46 -20.69 -10.21
CA ILE A 211 -27.78 -19.46 -9.49
C ILE A 211 -29.27 -19.48 -9.13
N GLY A 212 -29.56 -19.45 -7.84
CA GLY A 212 -30.92 -19.53 -7.33
C GLY A 212 -31.64 -18.19 -7.38
N ARG A 213 -30.90 -17.11 -7.06
CA ARG A 213 -31.37 -15.73 -6.95
C ARG A 213 -30.24 -14.75 -7.26
N VAL A 214 -30.59 -13.57 -7.76
CA VAL A 214 -29.71 -12.41 -7.84
C VAL A 214 -30.23 -11.28 -6.96
N GLY A 215 -29.39 -10.79 -6.06
CA GLY A 215 -29.60 -9.58 -5.29
C GLY A 215 -29.17 -8.32 -6.05
N PRO A 216 -29.68 -7.16 -5.64
CA PRO A 216 -29.67 -5.95 -6.46
C PRO A 216 -28.53 -5.00 -6.19
N TYR A 217 -28.34 -4.08 -7.14
CA TYR A 217 -27.60 -2.85 -6.92
C TYR A 217 -28.57 -1.71 -6.59
N SER A 218 -28.27 -0.94 -5.55
CA SER A 218 -28.89 0.34 -5.23
C SER A 218 -27.92 1.29 -4.54
N ASN A 219 -27.78 2.53 -5.03
CA ASN A 219 -27.00 3.56 -4.36
C ASN A 219 -27.80 4.35 -3.28
N THR A 220 -29.10 4.07 -3.14
CA THR A 220 -30.06 4.79 -2.29
C THR A 220 -30.83 3.83 -1.39
N GLU A 221 -31.24 4.28 -0.20
CA GLU A 221 -32.11 3.50 0.71
C GLU A 221 -33.56 3.43 0.20
N ASN A 222 -33.99 4.44 -0.57
CA ASN A 222 -35.35 4.51 -1.10
C ASN A 222 -35.45 3.78 -2.44
N ASN A 223 -35.35 2.45 -2.40
CA ASN A 223 -35.45 1.60 -3.58
C ASN A 223 -36.33 0.37 -3.29
N PRO A 224 -36.85 -0.32 -4.33
CA PRO A 224 -37.75 -1.47 -4.15
C PRO A 224 -37.15 -2.66 -3.37
N TRP A 225 -35.83 -2.69 -3.19
CA TRP A 225 -35.12 -3.71 -2.42
C TRP A 225 -34.97 -3.37 -0.93
N GLY A 226 -35.31 -2.15 -0.52
CA GLY A 226 -35.40 -1.75 0.88
C GLY A 226 -34.06 -1.56 1.59
N SER A 227 -32.93 -1.56 0.87
CA SER A 227 -31.63 -1.24 1.42
C SER A 227 -30.67 -0.74 0.34
N LYS A 228 -29.72 0.12 0.72
CA LYS A 228 -28.57 0.47 -0.12
C LYS A 228 -27.62 -0.73 -0.22
N HIS A 229 -27.28 -1.12 -1.44
CA HIS A 229 -26.35 -2.20 -1.73
C HIS A 229 -25.53 -1.88 -2.98
N LEU A 230 -24.21 -1.79 -2.86
CA LEU A 230 -23.37 -1.23 -3.92
C LEU A 230 -22.76 -2.30 -4.85
N GLY A 231 -23.38 -3.46 -4.97
CA GLY A 231 -22.99 -4.53 -5.89
C GLY A 231 -24.17 -5.39 -6.32
N LEU A 232 -23.90 -6.49 -7.01
CA LEU A 232 -24.89 -7.51 -7.36
C LEU A 232 -24.54 -8.82 -6.67
N ASP A 233 -25.48 -9.37 -5.91
CA ASP A 233 -25.27 -10.61 -5.17
C ASP A 233 -25.74 -11.82 -5.97
N PHE A 234 -24.85 -12.78 -6.20
CA PHE A 234 -25.20 -14.03 -6.87
C PHE A 234 -25.27 -15.17 -5.86
N PHE A 235 -26.49 -15.63 -5.54
CA PHE A 235 -26.74 -16.70 -4.58
C PHE A 235 -26.77 -18.06 -5.30
N PRO A 236 -25.78 -18.94 -5.11
CA PRO A 236 -25.78 -20.24 -5.75
C PRO A 236 -26.81 -21.20 -5.15
N THR A 237 -27.22 -22.21 -5.92
CA THR A 237 -28.14 -23.27 -5.47
C THR A 237 -27.44 -24.41 -4.72
N SER A 238 -26.10 -24.45 -4.71
CA SER A 238 -25.31 -25.52 -4.10
C SER A 238 -23.91 -25.06 -3.69
N ASP A 239 -23.19 -25.88 -2.92
CA ASP A 239 -21.77 -25.67 -2.59
C ASP A 239 -20.88 -25.77 -3.85
N LEU A 240 -19.73 -25.10 -3.80
CA LEU A 240 -18.66 -25.13 -4.81
C LEU A 240 -19.10 -24.73 -6.24
N VAL A 241 -20.08 -23.83 -6.36
CA VAL A 241 -20.44 -23.25 -7.66
C VAL A 241 -19.28 -22.39 -8.18
N SER A 242 -18.93 -22.60 -9.45
CA SER A 242 -17.81 -21.93 -10.11
C SER A 242 -18.19 -20.55 -10.61
N PHE A 243 -17.29 -19.60 -10.36
CA PHE A 243 -17.37 -18.22 -10.84
C PHE A 243 -16.19 -17.92 -11.76
N ARG A 244 -16.43 -17.02 -12.72
CA ARG A 244 -15.49 -16.65 -13.76
C ARG A 244 -15.28 -15.15 -13.84
N ALA A 245 -14.12 -14.76 -14.35
CA ALA A 245 -13.78 -13.38 -14.65
C ALA A 245 -14.82 -12.80 -15.64
N VAL A 246 -15.44 -11.68 -15.30
CA VAL A 246 -16.43 -11.00 -16.15
C VAL A 246 -15.75 -10.15 -17.22
N THR A 247 -14.51 -9.74 -16.98
CA THR A 247 -13.68 -8.91 -17.85
C THR A 247 -12.24 -9.44 -17.88
N ASP A 248 -11.44 -9.03 -18.86
CA ASP A 248 -9.99 -9.18 -18.82
C ASP A 248 -9.34 -8.17 -17.88
N GLY A 249 -8.13 -8.48 -17.44
CA GLY A 249 -7.30 -7.58 -16.66
C GLY A 249 -6.26 -8.31 -15.82
N ILE A 250 -5.70 -7.60 -14.85
CA ILE A 250 -4.73 -8.15 -13.90
C ILE A 250 -5.39 -8.25 -12.53
N ILE A 251 -5.19 -9.37 -11.83
CA ILE A 251 -5.60 -9.52 -10.43
C ILE A 251 -4.74 -8.58 -9.58
N GLU A 252 -5.31 -7.45 -9.17
CA GLU A 252 -4.61 -6.41 -8.40
C GLU A 252 -4.73 -6.65 -6.89
N LYS A 253 -5.86 -7.22 -6.47
CA LYS A 253 -6.15 -7.49 -5.06
C LYS A 253 -6.73 -8.90 -4.91
N LEU A 254 -6.24 -9.60 -3.89
CA LEU A 254 -6.73 -10.89 -3.44
C LEU A 254 -6.45 -11.03 -1.95
N ASP A 255 -7.48 -10.86 -1.13
CA ASP A 255 -7.37 -10.87 0.32
C ASP A 255 -8.49 -11.71 0.94
N SER A 256 -8.15 -12.53 1.92
CA SER A 256 -9.14 -13.25 2.74
C SER A 256 -9.22 -12.58 4.12
N SER A 257 -10.45 -12.31 4.59
CA SER A 257 -10.68 -11.64 5.86
C SER A 257 -11.89 -12.23 6.59
N LYS A 258 -11.89 -12.08 7.91
CA LYS A 258 -13.00 -12.46 8.79
C LYS A 258 -13.37 -11.28 9.67
N THR A 259 -14.53 -10.68 9.42
CA THR A 259 -15.10 -9.64 10.29
C THR A 259 -16.23 -10.23 11.12
N SER A 260 -17.41 -10.42 10.52
CA SER A 260 -18.54 -11.17 11.05
C SER A 260 -18.68 -12.56 10.41
N SER A 261 -18.14 -12.73 9.20
CA SER A 261 -18.02 -14.00 8.50
C SER A 261 -16.79 -13.98 7.59
N TRP A 262 -16.38 -15.16 7.12
CA TRP A 262 -15.29 -15.28 6.17
C TRP A 262 -15.70 -14.81 4.79
N ARG A 263 -14.87 -13.93 4.23
CA ARG A 263 -14.96 -13.49 2.83
C ARG A 263 -13.59 -13.48 2.18
N THR A 264 -13.56 -13.78 0.90
CA THR A 264 -12.36 -13.57 0.05
C THR A 264 -12.69 -12.55 -1.01
N GLU A 265 -11.99 -11.42 -0.99
CA GLU A 265 -12.14 -10.34 -1.95
C GLU A 265 -11.08 -10.49 -3.05
N LEU A 266 -11.51 -10.37 -4.30
CA LEU A 266 -10.67 -10.43 -5.48
C LEU A 266 -11.04 -9.27 -6.41
N CYS A 267 -10.07 -8.49 -6.88
CA CYS A 267 -10.32 -7.40 -7.83
C CYS A 267 -9.47 -7.52 -9.09
N ILE A 268 -10.13 -7.39 -10.25
CA ILE A 268 -9.52 -7.34 -11.58
C ILE A 268 -9.37 -5.87 -11.97
N ASN A 269 -8.14 -5.44 -12.21
CA ASN A 269 -7.85 -4.12 -12.76
C ASN A 269 -8.01 -4.15 -14.29
N HIS A 270 -9.01 -3.41 -14.76
CA HIS A 270 -9.32 -3.16 -16.17
C HIS A 270 -9.43 -1.65 -16.35
N ASP A 271 -8.29 -0.94 -16.36
CA ASP A 271 -8.24 0.54 -16.39
C ASP A 271 -9.23 1.15 -17.40
N PRO A 272 -10.08 2.11 -16.99
CA PRO A 272 -10.10 2.83 -15.71
C PRO A 272 -11.02 2.21 -14.64
N PHE A 273 -11.31 0.92 -14.73
CA PHE A 273 -12.22 0.22 -13.82
C PHE A 273 -11.49 -0.79 -12.94
N LEU A 274 -12.02 -0.98 -11.73
CA LEU A 274 -11.66 -2.09 -10.87
C LEU A 274 -12.92 -2.93 -10.63
N VAL A 275 -12.92 -4.17 -11.09
CA VAL A 275 -14.06 -5.09 -10.97
C VAL A 275 -13.79 -6.07 -9.85
N CYS A 276 -14.55 -5.95 -8.77
CA CYS A 276 -14.31 -6.68 -7.52
C CYS A 276 -15.40 -7.73 -7.26
N TYR A 277 -14.96 -8.87 -6.76
CA TYR A 277 -15.74 -9.98 -6.29
C TYR A 277 -15.52 -10.14 -4.80
N SER A 278 -16.58 -10.31 -4.03
CA SER A 278 -16.50 -10.75 -2.63
C SER A 278 -17.15 -12.12 -2.52
N PHE A 279 -16.35 -13.16 -2.34
CA PHE A 279 -16.83 -14.52 -2.07
C PHE A 279 -17.22 -14.61 -0.59
N GLU A 280 -18.48 -14.34 -0.27
CA GLU A 280 -19.00 -14.28 1.09
C GLU A 280 -19.55 -15.64 1.52
N THR A 281 -18.80 -16.36 2.35
CA THR A 281 -19.17 -17.71 2.78
C THR A 281 -20.31 -17.75 3.80
N PHE A 282 -20.57 -16.60 4.45
CA PHE A 282 -21.49 -16.47 5.59
C PHE A 282 -21.20 -17.45 6.74
N SER A 283 -19.94 -17.88 6.89
CA SER A 283 -19.48 -18.75 7.98
C SER A 283 -18.50 -18.04 8.91
N THR A 284 -18.59 -18.32 10.21
CA THR A 284 -17.57 -17.96 11.20
C THR A 284 -16.54 -19.08 11.43
N ASN A 285 -16.65 -20.21 10.73
CA ASN A 285 -15.75 -21.35 10.89
C ASN A 285 -14.45 -21.15 10.08
N ASP A 286 -13.31 -21.21 10.75
CA ASP A 286 -11.98 -21.01 10.12
C ASP A 286 -11.65 -22.09 9.08
N ALA A 287 -12.16 -23.31 9.25
CA ALA A 287 -12.01 -24.34 8.23
C ALA A 287 -12.75 -24.00 6.93
N VAL A 288 -13.88 -23.27 7.02
CA VAL A 288 -14.61 -22.78 5.84
C VAL A 288 -13.84 -21.65 5.17
N GLY A 289 -13.26 -20.73 5.95
CA GLY A 289 -12.38 -19.68 5.45
C GLY A 289 -11.19 -20.25 4.69
N GLN A 290 -10.48 -21.21 5.28
CA GLN A 290 -9.36 -21.89 4.62
C GLN A 290 -9.80 -22.62 3.35
N LYS A 291 -10.91 -23.38 3.41
CA LYS A 291 -11.47 -24.05 2.23
C LYS A 291 -11.83 -23.04 1.13
N GLN A 292 -12.31 -21.85 1.48
CA GLN A 292 -12.61 -20.80 0.49
C GLN A 292 -11.33 -20.30 -0.19
N SER A 293 -10.26 -20.04 0.56
CA SER A 293 -8.97 -19.63 0.00
C SER A 293 -8.39 -20.70 -0.93
N GLU A 294 -8.51 -21.99 -0.57
CA GLU A 294 -8.09 -23.13 -1.41
C GLU A 294 -8.92 -23.28 -2.69
N ASN A 295 -10.11 -22.66 -2.75
CA ASN A 295 -11.01 -22.67 -3.91
C ASN A 295 -10.94 -21.38 -4.74
N ILE A 296 -9.94 -20.52 -4.53
CA ILE A 296 -9.57 -19.45 -5.46
C ILE A 296 -8.41 -19.93 -6.33
N PHE A 297 -8.53 -19.79 -7.65
CA PHE A 297 -7.60 -20.41 -8.62
C PHE A 297 -6.65 -19.43 -9.30
N VAL A 298 -6.68 -18.17 -8.86
CA VAL A 298 -5.81 -17.09 -9.33
C VAL A 298 -5.10 -16.46 -8.14
N LYS A 299 -4.06 -15.68 -8.41
CA LYS A 299 -3.29 -14.91 -7.41
C LYS A 299 -3.01 -13.50 -7.91
N ASN A 300 -2.60 -12.62 -7.00
CA ASN A 300 -2.17 -11.26 -7.35
C ASN A 300 -1.09 -11.29 -8.45
N GLY A 301 -1.28 -10.46 -9.47
CA GLY A 301 -0.43 -10.34 -10.64
C GLY A 301 -0.77 -11.28 -11.80
N ASP A 302 -1.70 -12.24 -11.63
CA ASP A 302 -2.16 -13.06 -12.73
C ASP A 302 -2.97 -12.22 -13.73
N GLU A 303 -2.77 -12.47 -15.02
CA GLU A 303 -3.61 -11.95 -16.10
C GLU A 303 -4.78 -12.91 -16.35
N VAL A 304 -6.00 -12.37 -16.44
CA VAL A 304 -7.22 -13.14 -16.69
C VAL A 304 -7.96 -12.61 -17.92
N LYS A 305 -8.74 -13.48 -18.56
CA LYS A 305 -9.63 -13.15 -19.68
C LYS A 305 -11.10 -13.39 -19.30
N PRO A 306 -12.06 -12.73 -19.97
CA PRO A 306 -13.48 -12.97 -19.73
C PRO A 306 -13.79 -14.46 -19.93
N GLY A 307 -14.37 -15.07 -18.90
CA GLY A 307 -14.73 -16.48 -18.91
C GLY A 307 -13.76 -17.42 -18.18
N ASP A 308 -12.55 -16.96 -17.83
CA ASP A 308 -11.61 -17.75 -17.03
C ASP A 308 -12.17 -18.03 -15.64
N ILE A 309 -12.04 -19.27 -15.16
CA ILE A 309 -12.52 -19.64 -13.81
C ILE A 309 -11.58 -19.04 -12.77
N ILE A 310 -12.09 -18.14 -11.93
CA ILE A 310 -11.32 -17.46 -10.89
C ILE A 310 -11.46 -18.14 -9.52
N GLY A 311 -12.53 -18.90 -9.32
CA GLY A 311 -12.74 -19.64 -8.08
C GLY A 311 -14.10 -20.31 -7.97
N LYS A 312 -14.33 -20.94 -6.83
CA LYS A 312 -15.62 -21.55 -6.44
C LYS A 312 -16.06 -21.00 -5.10
N LEU A 313 -17.35 -20.69 -4.96
CA LEU A 313 -17.90 -20.28 -3.67
C LEU A 313 -18.08 -21.50 -2.78
N VAL A 314 -17.52 -21.46 -1.56
CA VAL A 314 -17.83 -22.39 -0.48
C VAL A 314 -19.07 -21.88 0.24
N ALA A 315 -20.23 -22.43 -0.14
CA ALA A 315 -21.53 -21.99 0.37
C ALA A 315 -21.88 -22.73 1.66
N SER A 316 -21.70 -22.07 2.82
CA SER A 316 -21.97 -22.69 4.12
C SER A 316 -23.44 -22.67 4.54
N ASN A 317 -24.25 -21.80 3.93
CA ASN A 317 -25.69 -21.66 4.12
C ASN A 317 -26.30 -20.87 2.94
N ASP A 318 -27.63 -20.70 2.96
CA ASP A 318 -28.41 -20.04 1.89
C ASP A 318 -28.13 -18.53 1.74
N SER A 319 -27.43 -17.91 2.70
CA SER A 319 -27.01 -16.50 2.61
C SER A 319 -25.65 -16.34 1.92
N ALA A 320 -24.90 -17.42 1.72
CA ALA A 320 -23.62 -17.35 1.02
C ALA A 320 -23.84 -16.90 -0.43
N HIS A 321 -23.04 -15.94 -0.89
CA HIS A 321 -23.14 -15.38 -2.24
C HIS A 321 -21.81 -14.83 -2.71
N VAL A 322 -21.77 -14.45 -3.99
CA VAL A 322 -20.69 -13.62 -4.54
C VAL A 322 -21.24 -12.23 -4.84
N ASP A 323 -20.73 -11.21 -4.14
CA ASP A 323 -21.01 -9.79 -4.42
C ASP A 323 -20.09 -9.31 -5.55
N LEU A 324 -20.66 -8.78 -6.63
CA LEU A 324 -19.93 -8.19 -7.76
C LEU A 324 -20.12 -6.67 -7.78
N GLY A 325 -19.03 -5.93 -7.67
CA GLY A 325 -19.01 -4.46 -7.76
C GLY A 325 -18.04 -3.94 -8.81
N ILE A 326 -18.30 -2.75 -9.33
CA ILE A 326 -17.38 -2.03 -10.23
C ILE A 326 -17.04 -0.70 -9.60
N LEU A 327 -15.76 -0.37 -9.48
CA LEU A 327 -15.29 0.95 -9.10
C LEU A 327 -14.73 1.65 -10.33
N GLN A 328 -15.01 2.94 -10.48
CA GLN A 328 -14.32 3.77 -11.46
C GLN A 328 -13.11 4.46 -10.82
N LEU A 329 -11.91 4.04 -11.24
CA LEU A 329 -10.65 4.64 -10.82
C LEU A 329 -10.59 6.10 -11.33
N GLY A 330 -10.22 7.03 -10.45
CA GLY A 330 -10.00 8.44 -10.79
C GLY A 330 -11.22 9.37 -10.73
N LYS A 331 -12.43 8.90 -10.36
CA LYS A 331 -13.57 9.79 -10.07
C LYS A 331 -13.83 9.95 -8.58
N SER A 332 -14.44 8.95 -7.95
CA SER A 332 -14.90 9.03 -6.56
C SER A 332 -14.48 7.81 -5.72
N GLY A 333 -13.95 6.75 -6.34
CA GLY A 333 -13.74 5.47 -5.67
C GLY A 333 -15.05 4.79 -5.24
N GLU A 334 -16.20 5.34 -5.62
CA GLU A 334 -17.49 4.72 -5.34
C GLU A 334 -17.79 3.62 -6.34
N ARG A 335 -18.49 2.59 -5.86
CA ARG A 335 -19.01 1.54 -6.72
C ARG A 335 -20.16 2.09 -7.56
N ILE A 336 -20.23 1.67 -8.82
CA ILE A 336 -21.22 2.08 -9.81
C ILE A 336 -22.08 0.90 -10.24
N CYS A 337 -23.25 1.19 -10.81
CA CYS A 337 -24.15 0.18 -11.34
C CYS A 337 -23.46 -0.66 -12.44
N PRO A 338 -23.46 -2.01 -12.33
CA PRO A 338 -22.87 -2.88 -13.35
C PRO A 338 -23.68 -2.99 -14.66
N GLU A 339 -24.98 -2.73 -14.61
CA GLU A 339 -25.92 -2.98 -15.73
C GLU A 339 -25.51 -2.39 -17.09
N PRO A 340 -24.99 -1.15 -17.20
CA PRO A 340 -24.61 -0.55 -18.48
C PRO A 340 -23.45 -1.25 -19.19
N TYR A 341 -22.65 -2.04 -18.46
CA TYR A 341 -21.43 -2.68 -18.97
C TYR A 341 -21.65 -4.15 -19.35
N PHE A 342 -22.83 -4.70 -19.08
CA PHE A 342 -23.20 -6.03 -19.55
C PHE A 342 -23.62 -5.99 -21.02
N THR A 343 -23.24 -7.02 -21.77
CA THR A 343 -23.83 -7.27 -23.08
C THR A 343 -25.33 -7.50 -22.96
N LYS A 344 -26.07 -7.36 -24.07
CA LYS A 344 -27.53 -7.55 -24.09
C LYS A 344 -27.92 -8.95 -23.62
N GLU A 345 -27.15 -9.96 -24.01
CA GLU A 345 -27.36 -11.36 -23.68
C GLU A 345 -27.12 -11.62 -22.17
N VAL A 346 -26.05 -11.05 -21.62
CA VAL A 346 -25.71 -11.15 -20.19
C VAL A 346 -26.75 -10.44 -19.34
N LYS A 347 -27.14 -9.21 -19.73
CA LYS A 347 -28.21 -8.46 -19.07
C LYS A 347 -29.51 -9.25 -19.05
N ALA A 348 -29.91 -9.85 -20.18
CA ALA A 348 -31.11 -10.68 -20.25
C ALA A 348 -31.03 -11.91 -19.33
N SER A 349 -29.86 -12.54 -19.23
CA SER A 349 -29.62 -13.70 -18.34
C SER A 349 -29.76 -13.34 -16.86
N ILE A 350 -29.19 -12.21 -16.44
CA ILE A 350 -29.33 -11.73 -15.05
C ILE A 350 -30.76 -11.29 -14.77
N LEU A 351 -31.43 -10.58 -15.70
CA LEU A 351 -32.82 -10.16 -15.52
C LEU A 351 -33.77 -11.35 -15.42
N ARG A 352 -33.55 -12.46 -16.12
CA ARG A 352 -34.35 -13.69 -15.92
C ARG A 352 -34.27 -14.20 -14.49
N LEU A 353 -33.09 -14.18 -13.88
CA LEU A 353 -32.90 -14.60 -12.49
C LEU A 353 -33.59 -13.64 -11.50
N ILE A 354 -33.54 -12.32 -11.76
CA ILE A 354 -34.22 -11.31 -10.94
C ILE A 354 -35.75 -11.45 -11.07
N HIS A 355 -36.26 -11.58 -12.30
CA HIS A 355 -37.69 -11.61 -12.61
C HIS A 355 -38.39 -12.89 -12.19
N LYS A 356 -37.63 -13.95 -11.90
CA LYS A 356 -38.15 -15.18 -11.27
C LYS A 356 -38.86 -14.87 -9.95
N ASP A 357 -38.27 -14.01 -9.13
CA ASP A 357 -38.80 -13.63 -7.81
C ASP A 357 -39.49 -12.26 -7.84
N TYR A 358 -39.08 -11.38 -8.77
CA TYR A 358 -39.55 -10.01 -8.85
C TYR A 358 -39.76 -9.54 -10.31
N PRO A 359 -40.90 -9.88 -10.95
CA PRO A 359 -41.12 -9.68 -12.39
C PRO A 359 -40.91 -8.25 -12.91
N ASP A 360 -41.15 -7.23 -12.07
CA ASP A 360 -41.11 -5.83 -12.47
C ASP A 360 -39.84 -5.08 -12.01
N ARG A 361 -38.88 -5.78 -11.40
CA ARG A 361 -37.67 -5.12 -10.86
C ARG A 361 -36.57 -4.93 -11.90
N ALA A 362 -35.88 -3.82 -11.79
CA ALA A 362 -34.64 -3.53 -12.52
C ALA A 362 -33.44 -4.12 -11.79
N MET A 363 -32.30 -4.20 -12.50
CA MET A 363 -31.04 -4.66 -11.91
C MET A 363 -30.40 -3.60 -11.01
N CYS A 364 -30.48 -2.32 -11.42
CA CYS A 364 -29.94 -1.20 -10.69
C CYS A 364 -30.98 -0.13 -10.38
N TYR A 365 -30.85 0.48 -9.19
CA TYR A 365 -31.58 1.67 -8.77
C TYR A 365 -30.58 2.74 -8.32
N GLY A 366 -30.89 4.02 -8.55
CA GLY A 366 -30.10 5.06 -7.93
C GLY A 366 -30.41 6.49 -8.26
#